data_AF-J3CSR8-F1
#
_entry.id   AF-J3CSR8-F1
#
_cell.length_a   1.000
_cell.length_b   1.000
_cell.length_c   1.000
_cell.angle_alpha   90.00
_cell.angle_beta   90.00
_cell.angle_gamma   90.00
#
_symmetry.space_group_name_H-M   'P 1'
#
loop_
_entity.id
_entity.type
_entity.pdbx_description
1 polymer ?
#
loop_
_entity_poly.entity_id
_entity_poly.type
_entity_poly.pdbx_seq_one_letter_code
_entity_poly.pdbx_strand_id
1 'polypeptide(L)'
;MISLFLKCLLGALAVLLIALLSRSRNFVIAGLVPLFPTFALIAHYMVGSERSAADLRATALFGLWSLIPYATYLLAVYWLSIRASLTVMLAAATLAWAVAAGALLLGWSRAYPTAL
;
A
#
# COMPACT_ATOMS: atom_id res chain seq x y z
N MET A 1 -22.93 10.14 -7.36
CA MET A 1 -22.57 9.17 -8.43
C MET A 1 -21.31 9.57 -9.21
N ILE A 2 -21.20 10.81 -9.69
CA ILE A 2 -20.00 11.30 -10.42
C ILE A 2 -18.68 11.08 -9.67
N SER A 3 -18.63 11.33 -8.36
CA SER A 3 -17.41 11.07 -7.54
C SER A 3 -16.95 9.61 -7.58
N LEU A 4 -17.90 8.67 -7.54
CA LEU A 4 -17.61 7.23 -7.55
C LEU A 4 -17.11 6.79 -8.93
N PHE A 5 -17.75 7.32 -9.99
CA PHE A 5 -17.32 7.10 -11.38
C PHE A 5 -15.88 7.57 -11.63
N LEU A 6 -15.51 8.78 -11.17
CA LEU A 6 -14.15 9.31 -11.30
C LEU A 6 -13.11 8.46 -10.55
N LYS A 7 -13.43 7.97 -9.34
CA LYS A 7 -12.55 7.08 -8.58
C LYS A 7 -12.33 5.74 -9.30
N CYS A 8 -13.38 5.16 -9.88
CA CYS A 8 -13.26 3.95 -10.69
C CYS A 8 -12.40 4.18 -11.95
N LEU A 9 -12.57 5.33 -12.62
CA LEU A 9 -11.78 5.68 -13.80
C LEU A 9 -10.28 5.82 -13.47
N LEU A 10 -9.94 6.38 -12.31
CA LEU A 10 -8.55 6.44 -11.84
C LEU A 10 -7.95 5.04 -11.62
N GLY A 11 -8.73 4.12 -11.04
CA GLY A 11 -8.32 2.72 -10.91
C GLY A 11 -8.08 2.06 -12.26
N ALA A 12 -9.00 2.22 -13.21
CA ALA A 12 -8.87 1.70 -14.57
C ALA A 12 -7.66 2.29 -15.29
N LEU A 13 -7.41 3.60 -15.15
CA LEU A 13 -6.23 4.27 -15.71
C LEU A 13 -4.93 3.71 -15.12
N ALA A 14 -4.86 3.51 -13.81
CA ALA A 14 -3.68 2.91 -13.18
C ALA A 14 -3.42 1.49 -13.70
N VAL A 15 -4.45 0.65 -13.84
CA VAL A 15 -4.34 -0.70 -14.41
C VAL A 15 -3.88 -0.65 -15.87
N LEU A 16 -4.43 0.27 -16.67
CA LEU A 16 -4.01 0.47 -18.06
C LEU A 16 -2.53 0.88 -18.15
N LEU A 17 -2.10 1.83 -17.31
CA LEU A 17 -0.71 2.27 -17.25
C LEU A 17 0.23 1.13 -16.86
N ILE A 18 -0.14 0.32 -15.85
CA ILE A 18 0.62 -0.89 -15.47
C ILE A 18 0.72 -1.84 -16.66
N ALA A 19 -0.39 -2.11 -17.35
CA ALA A 19 -0.41 -3.02 -18.49
C ALA A 19 0.47 -2.53 -19.65
N LEU A 20 0.41 -1.24 -19.99
CA LEU A 20 1.24 -0.63 -21.03
C LEU A 20 2.73 -0.63 -20.64
N LEU A 21 3.05 -0.23 -19.40
CA LEU A 21 4.43 -0.18 -18.92
C LEU A 21 5.05 -1.57 -18.78
N SER A 22 4.27 -2.57 -18.37
CA SER A 22 4.75 -3.96 -18.22
C SER A 22 5.24 -4.58 -19.54
N ARG A 23 4.77 -4.06 -20.70
CA ARG A 23 5.18 -4.49 -22.04
C ARG A 23 6.32 -3.67 -22.63
N SER A 24 6.76 -2.62 -21.94
CA SER A 24 7.82 -1.73 -22.40
C SER A 24 9.21 -2.27 -22.04
N ARG A 25 10.26 -1.69 -22.63
CA ARG A 25 11.66 -1.97 -22.26
C ARG A 25 11.97 -1.67 -20.79
N ASN A 26 11.18 -0.79 -20.16
CA ASN A 26 11.33 -0.38 -18.77
C ASN A 26 10.20 -0.92 -17.88
N PHE A 27 9.88 -2.23 -17.99
CA PHE A 27 8.80 -2.88 -17.26
C PHE A 27 8.87 -2.68 -15.73
N VAL A 28 10.06 -2.45 -15.17
CA VAL A 28 10.26 -2.13 -13.74
C VAL A 28 9.47 -0.89 -13.30
N ILE A 29 9.28 0.09 -14.20
CA ILE A 29 8.50 1.31 -13.92
C ILE A 29 7.03 0.97 -13.63
N ALA A 30 6.51 -0.15 -14.15
CA ALA A 30 5.15 -0.61 -13.82
C ALA A 30 4.98 -0.85 -12.30
N GLY A 31 6.08 -1.18 -11.59
CA GLY A 31 6.08 -1.31 -10.13
C GLY A 31 5.97 0.02 -9.37
N LEU A 32 6.29 1.15 -10.01
CA LEU A 32 6.15 2.49 -9.40
C LEU A 32 4.71 3.00 -9.45
N VAL A 33 3.93 2.62 -10.46
CA VAL A 33 2.53 3.07 -10.60
C VAL A 33 1.68 2.78 -9.35
N PRO A 34 1.68 1.57 -8.77
CA PRO A 34 0.91 1.30 -7.56
C PRO A 34 1.47 1.99 -6.30
N LEU A 35 2.69 2.54 -6.34
CA LEU A 35 3.25 3.32 -5.22
C LEU A 35 2.74 4.77 -5.18
N PHE A 36 1.99 5.21 -6.19
CA PHE A 36 1.44 6.55 -6.19
C PHE A 36 0.53 6.76 -4.96
N PRO A 37 0.75 7.80 -4.13
CA PRO A 37 0.25 7.87 -2.77
C PRO A 37 -1.22 8.33 -2.68
N THR A 38 -2.10 7.93 -3.60
CA THR A 38 -3.50 8.38 -3.64
C THR A 38 -4.23 8.14 -2.31
N PHE A 39 -4.15 6.92 -1.77
CA PHE A 39 -4.80 6.59 -0.50
C PHE A 39 -4.17 7.34 0.67
N ALA A 40 -2.85 7.54 0.65
CA ALA A 40 -2.16 8.33 1.67
C ALA A 40 -2.58 9.81 1.61
N LEU A 41 -2.72 10.41 0.42
CA LEU A 41 -3.23 11.77 0.23
C LEU A 41 -4.64 11.91 0.79
N ILE A 42 -5.53 10.95 0.53
CA ILE A 42 -6.90 10.95 1.07
C ILE A 42 -6.86 10.86 2.60
N ALA A 43 -6.07 9.94 3.16
CA ALA A 43 -5.95 9.76 4.61
C ALA A 43 -5.41 11.03 5.29
N HIS A 44 -4.36 11.63 4.74
CA HIS A 44 -3.78 12.88 5.26
C HIS A 44 -4.74 14.05 5.14
N TYR A 45 -5.50 14.14 4.05
CA TYR A 45 -6.53 15.16 3.90
C TYR A 45 -7.63 15.01 4.96
N MET A 46 -8.18 13.80 5.11
CA MET A 46 -9.25 13.52 6.08
C MET A 46 -8.79 13.80 7.52
N VAL A 47 -7.62 13.29 7.92
CA VAL A 47 -7.08 13.53 9.26
C VAL A 47 -6.73 15.00 9.45
N GLY A 48 -6.12 15.65 8.45
CA GLY A 48 -5.78 17.07 8.51
C GLY A 48 -6.99 18.00 8.59
N SER A 49 -8.15 17.59 8.06
CA SER A 49 -9.39 18.37 8.14
C SER A 49 -10.23 18.11 9.39
N GLU A 50 -10.14 16.89 9.97
CA GLU A 50 -11.04 16.44 11.05
C GLU A 50 -10.33 16.31 12.42
N ARG A 51 -9.00 16.28 12.46
CA ARG A 51 -8.20 15.98 13.65
C ARG A 51 -7.09 17.02 13.86
N SER A 52 -6.29 16.84 14.92
CA SER A 52 -5.21 17.77 15.24
C SER A 52 -4.00 17.60 14.30
N ALA A 53 -3.15 18.62 14.23
CA ALA A 53 -1.87 18.52 13.51
C ALA A 53 -0.96 17.41 14.07
N ALA A 54 -1.08 17.09 15.37
CA ALA A 54 -0.38 15.97 15.99
C ALA A 54 -0.88 14.62 15.45
N ASP A 55 -2.19 14.46 15.25
CA ASP A 55 -2.78 13.24 14.68
C ASP A 55 -2.39 13.06 13.22
N LEU A 56 -2.32 14.15 12.45
CA LEU A 56 -1.80 14.12 11.08
C LEU A 56 -0.33 13.66 11.05
N ARG A 57 0.51 14.18 11.94
CA ARG A 57 1.92 13.78 12.06
C ARG A 57 2.04 12.30 12.46
N ALA A 58 1.22 11.84 13.40
CA ALA A 58 1.19 10.43 13.80
C ALA A 58 0.73 9.53 12.65
N THR A 59 -0.25 9.96 11.86
CA THR A 59 -0.73 9.25 10.67
C THR A 59 0.36 9.12 9.60
N ALA A 60 1.09 10.21 9.33
CA ALA A 60 2.23 10.18 8.41
C ALA A 60 3.36 9.27 8.92
N LEU A 61 3.65 9.29 10.22
CA LEU A 61 4.63 8.40 10.85
C LEU A 61 4.19 6.94 10.74
N PHE A 62 2.94 6.61 11.06
CA PHE A 62 2.39 5.26 10.84
C PHE A 62 2.49 4.86 9.36
N GLY A 63 2.24 5.79 8.44
CA GLY A 63 2.46 5.63 7.01
C GLY A 63 3.89 5.16 6.67
N LEU A 64 4.92 5.74 7.28
CA LEU A 64 6.30 5.29 7.11
C LEU A 64 6.51 3.86 7.64
N TRP A 65 6.00 3.54 8.82
CA TRP A 65 6.08 2.18 9.37
C TRP A 65 5.32 1.15 8.51
N SER A 66 4.25 1.56 7.84
CA SER A 66 3.48 0.71 6.93
C SER A 66 4.24 0.29 5.66
N LEU A 67 5.40 0.89 5.39
CA LEU A 67 6.32 0.41 4.38
C LEU A 67 6.91 -0.97 4.73
N ILE A 68 6.95 -1.35 6.02
CA ILE A 68 7.46 -2.66 6.45
C ILE A 68 6.61 -3.83 5.88
N PRO A 69 5.27 -3.83 6.02
CA PRO A 69 4.41 -4.80 5.32
C PRO A 69 4.70 -4.87 3.82
N TYR A 70 4.82 -3.72 3.14
CA TYR A 70 5.08 -3.68 1.71
C TYR A 70 6.47 -4.23 1.34
N ALA A 71 7.51 -3.89 2.10
CA ALA A 71 8.84 -4.48 1.93
C ALA A 71 8.81 -5.99 2.14
N THR A 72 8.06 -6.47 3.13
CA THR A 72 7.86 -7.91 3.39
C THR A 72 7.21 -8.61 2.20
N TYR A 73 6.17 -8.01 1.62
CA TYR A 73 5.55 -8.50 0.39
C TYR A 73 6.56 -8.62 -0.76
N LEU A 74 7.33 -7.55 -1.03
CA LEU A 74 8.30 -7.54 -2.12
C LEU A 74 9.43 -8.54 -1.93
N LEU A 75 9.92 -8.69 -0.69
CA LEU A 75 10.92 -9.70 -0.33
C LEU A 75 10.38 -11.11 -0.58
N ALA A 76 9.13 -11.38 -0.20
CA ALA A 76 8.47 -12.65 -0.46
C ALA A 76 8.31 -12.92 -1.96
N VAL A 77 7.85 -11.93 -2.74
CA VAL A 77 7.75 -12.04 -4.22
C VAL A 77 9.13 -12.31 -4.83
N TYR A 78 10.14 -11.51 -4.47
CA TYR A 78 11.51 -11.66 -4.99
C TYR A 78 12.05 -13.07 -4.72
N TRP A 79 11.91 -13.55 -3.48
CA TRP A 79 12.40 -14.85 -3.08
C TRP A 79 11.58 -16.01 -3.70
N LEU A 80 10.26 -15.94 -3.74
CA LEU A 80 9.42 -17.02 -4.26
C LEU A 80 9.33 -17.05 -5.80
N SER A 81 9.71 -15.97 -6.49
CA SER A 81 9.57 -15.83 -7.95
C SER A 81 10.20 -16.97 -8.78
N ILE A 82 11.28 -17.57 -8.29
CA ILE A 82 11.98 -18.68 -8.93
C ILE A 82 11.70 -20.05 -8.28
N ARG A 83 10.88 -20.09 -7.23
CA ARG A 83 10.66 -21.28 -6.37
C ARG A 83 9.24 -21.81 -6.41
N ALA A 84 8.25 -20.98 -6.77
CA ALA A 84 6.84 -21.32 -6.72
C ALA A 84 6.12 -20.86 -8.00
N SER A 85 4.92 -21.41 -8.25
CA SER A 85 4.06 -20.89 -9.31
C SER A 85 3.60 -19.47 -8.98
N LEU A 86 3.24 -18.69 -10.01
CA LEU A 86 2.79 -17.29 -9.87
C LEU A 86 1.68 -17.14 -8.81
N THR A 87 0.66 -18.00 -8.87
CA THR A 87 -0.47 -17.95 -7.93
C THR A 87 -0.04 -18.23 -6.49
N VAL A 88 0.82 -19.23 -6.28
CA VAL A 88 1.33 -19.57 -4.94
C VAL A 88 2.23 -18.47 -4.40
N MET A 89 3.11 -17.91 -5.24
CA MET A 89 3.97 -16.77 -4.90
C MET A 89 3.15 -15.57 -4.44
N LEU A 90 2.14 -15.16 -5.22
CA LEU A 90 1.30 -14.02 -4.88
C LEU A 90 0.49 -14.28 -3.61
N ALA A 91 -0.13 -15.46 -3.48
CA ALA A 91 -0.89 -15.81 -2.28
C ALA A 91 -0.01 -15.80 -1.01
N ALA A 92 1.17 -16.42 -1.07
CA ALA A 92 2.11 -16.45 0.05
C ALA A 92 2.66 -15.05 0.39
N ALA A 93 3.00 -14.24 -0.61
CA ALA A 93 3.44 -12.87 -0.38
C ALA A 93 2.34 -12.00 0.25
N THR A 94 1.09 -12.14 -0.19
CA THR A 94 -0.06 -11.46 0.41
C THR A 94 -0.31 -11.92 1.85
N LEU A 95 -0.14 -13.21 2.16
CA LEU A 95 -0.21 -13.70 3.54
C LEU A 95 0.90 -13.12 4.42
N ALA A 96 2.14 -13.09 3.93
CA ALA A 96 3.27 -12.50 4.64
C ALA A 96 3.04 -11.00 4.92
N TRP A 97 2.50 -10.28 3.93
CA TRP A 97 2.06 -8.89 4.10
C TRP A 97 1.00 -8.76 5.19
N ALA A 98 -0.04 -9.61 5.18
CA ALA A 98 -1.13 -9.54 6.14
C ALA A 98 -0.65 -9.80 7.59
N VAL A 99 0.26 -10.76 7.76
CA VAL A 99 0.91 -11.03 9.05
C VAL A 99 1.74 -9.83 9.52
N ALA A 100 2.57 -9.26 8.64
CA ALA A 100 3.38 -8.08 8.98
C ALA A 100 2.52 -6.84 9.30
N ALA A 101 1.45 -6.61 8.54
CA ALA A 101 0.50 -5.54 8.78
C ALA A 101 -0.24 -5.73 10.12
N GLY A 102 -0.71 -6.96 10.40
CA GLY A 102 -1.33 -7.30 11.68
C GLY A 102 -0.38 -7.08 12.86
N ALA A 103 0.87 -7.55 12.75
CA ALA A 103 1.89 -7.32 13.77
C ALA A 103 2.17 -5.82 13.98
N LEU A 104 2.25 -5.04 12.90
CA LEU A 104 2.44 -3.59 12.98
C LEU A 104 1.26 -2.92 13.69
N LEU A 105 0.02 -3.26 13.36
CA LEU A 105 -1.18 -2.70 14.01
C LEU A 105 -1.24 -3.05 15.50
N LEU A 106 -0.92 -4.30 15.86
CA LEU A 106 -0.87 -4.76 17.25
C LEU A 106 0.29 -4.12 18.04
N GLY A 107 1.43 -3.86 17.40
CA GLY A 107 2.54 -3.15 18.00
C GLY A 107 2.23 -1.67 18.19
N TRP A 108 1.66 -1.04 17.17
CA TRP A 108 1.31 0.37 17.19
C TRP A 108 0.25 0.71 18.22
N SER A 109 -0.83 -0.08 18.30
CA SER A 109 -1.90 0.11 19.29
C SER A 109 -1.44 -0.01 20.74
N ARG A 110 -0.35 -0.77 20.99
CA ARG A 110 0.28 -0.86 22.32
C ARG A 110 1.22 0.30 22.60
N ALA A 111 1.99 0.75 21.61
CA ALA A 111 2.98 1.83 21.76
C ALA A 111 2.34 3.22 21.77
N TYR A 112 1.23 3.40 21.04
CA TYR A 112 0.44 4.61 20.96
C TYR A 112 -1.01 4.31 21.31
N PRO A 113 -1.35 4.12 22.60
CA PRO A 113 -2.74 4.02 23.01
C PRO A 113 -3.45 5.30 22.60
N THR A 114 -4.32 5.24 21.61
CA THR A 114 -5.22 6.35 21.31
C THR A 114 -6.11 6.54 22.53
N ALA A 115 -5.83 7.56 23.34
CA ALA A 115 -6.73 7.97 24.40
C ALA A 115 -8.08 8.31 23.74
N LEU A 116 -9.10 7.49 24.03
CA LEU A 116 -10.49 7.78 23.70
C LEU A 116 -10.96 9.00 24.49
#